data_AF-A0A0X8HDA4-F1
#
_entry.id   AF-A0A0X8HDA4-F1
#
_cell.length_a   1.000
_cell.length_b   1.000
_cell.length_c   1.000
_cell.angle_alpha   90.00
_cell.angle_beta   90.00
_cell.angle_gamma   90.00
#
_symmetry.space_group_name_H-M   'P 1'
#
loop_
_entity.id
_entity.type
_entity.pdbx_description
1 polymer ?
#
loop_
_entity_poly.entity_id
_entity_poly.type
_entity_poly.pdbx_seq_one_letter_code
_entity_poly.pdbx_strand_id
1 'polypeptide(L)'
;MPLRRCLPILLVALFVTGCASNTTIAPRYTTDNPDLLRIGGDRPSNPDVRTENAGSFCVEITERWNEHGKTPDGQVLWAKDTLRKVVPCR
;
A
#
# COMPACT_ATOMS: atom_id res chain seq x y z
N MET A 1 32.60 -29.85 36.82
CA MET A 1 32.32 -28.44 36.52
C MET A 1 31.77 -28.28 35.08
N PRO A 2 30.54 -28.74 34.77
CA PRO A 2 29.97 -28.63 33.42
C PRO A 2 29.43 -27.23 33.10
N LEU A 3 29.04 -26.45 34.13
CA LEU A 3 28.38 -25.14 33.99
C LEU A 3 29.21 -24.12 33.19
N ARG A 4 30.55 -24.15 33.33
CA ARG A 4 31.44 -23.18 32.69
C ARG A 4 31.58 -23.38 31.17
N ARG A 5 31.27 -24.58 30.67
CA ARG A 5 31.30 -24.90 29.23
C ARG A 5 30.00 -24.57 28.51
N CYS A 6 28.88 -24.42 29.25
CA CYS A 6 27.59 -24.09 28.67
C CYS A 6 27.35 -22.57 28.54
N LEU A 7 28.08 -21.74 29.29
CA LEU A 7 27.99 -20.28 29.26
C LEU A 7 28.15 -19.64 27.86
N PRO A 8 29.16 -20.01 27.04
CA PRO A 8 29.32 -19.39 25.71
C PRO A 8 28.20 -19.79 24.74
N ILE A 9 27.66 -21.01 24.88
CA ILE A 9 26.56 -21.51 24.03
C ILE A 9 25.27 -20.72 24.33
N LEU A 10 25.03 -20.43 25.60
CA LEU A 10 23.86 -19.66 26.03
C LEU A 10 23.92 -18.20 25.55
N LEU A 11 25.13 -17.61 25.56
CA LEU A 11 25.38 -16.27 25.01
C LEU A 11 25.11 -16.21 23.52
N VAL A 12 25.59 -17.18 22.74
CA VAL A 12 25.33 -17.23 21.28
C VAL A 12 23.84 -17.42 21.01
N ALA A 13 23.15 -18.27 21.78
CA ALA A 13 21.70 -18.47 21.63
C ALA A 13 20.88 -17.18 21.85
N LEU A 14 21.30 -16.31 22.77
CA LEU A 14 20.65 -15.01 23.00
C LEU A 14 20.80 -14.07 21.80
N PHE A 15 21.96 -14.02 21.14
CA PHE A 15 22.17 -13.13 19.99
C PHE A 15 21.40 -13.54 18.73
N VAL A 16 21.11 -14.84 18.54
CA VAL A 16 20.37 -15.31 17.35
C VAL A 16 18.87 -15.00 17.45
N THR A 17 18.32 -14.83 18.66
CA THR A 17 16.90 -14.47 18.85
C THR A 17 16.57 -13.03 18.45
N GLY A 18 17.56 -12.14 18.41
CA GLY A 18 17.35 -10.73 18.04
C GLY A 18 17.00 -10.53 16.56
N CYS A 19 17.55 -11.35 15.66
CA CYS A 19 17.30 -11.22 14.21
C CYS A 19 16.06 -11.98 13.73
N ALA A 20 15.57 -12.95 14.50
CA ALA A 20 14.35 -13.70 14.18
C ALA A 20 13.07 -12.99 14.65
N SER A 21 13.21 -11.82 15.31
CA SER A 21 12.09 -11.00 15.78
C SER A 21 11.46 -10.24 14.61
N ASN A 22 10.67 -10.94 13.79
CA ASN A 22 9.73 -10.38 12.81
C ASN A 22 8.55 -9.63 13.49
N THR A 23 8.63 -9.33 14.78
CA THR A 23 7.49 -9.00 15.64
C THR A 23 7.43 -7.55 16.12
N THR A 24 8.35 -6.66 15.72
CA THR A 24 8.42 -5.31 16.35
C THR A 24 8.45 -4.13 15.39
N ILE A 25 8.45 -4.35 14.08
CA ILE A 25 8.31 -3.24 13.13
C ILE A 25 6.86 -3.27 12.63
N ALA A 26 6.01 -2.45 13.24
CA ALA A 26 4.68 -2.10 12.75
C ALA A 26 4.80 -0.75 12.03
N PRO A 27 5.26 -0.73 10.75
CA PRO A 27 5.48 0.50 10.04
C PRO A 27 4.15 1.24 9.86
N ARG A 28 4.16 2.54 10.11
CA ARG A 28 3.00 3.39 9.81
C ARG A 28 3.07 3.78 8.35
N TYR A 29 2.28 3.11 7.52
CA TYR A 29 2.12 3.49 6.13
C TYR A 29 1.28 4.77 6.04
N THR A 30 1.72 5.70 5.19
CA THR A 30 1.02 6.93 4.89
C THR A 30 1.02 7.15 3.38
N THR A 31 0.11 7.98 2.90
CA THR A 31 0.02 8.36 1.49
C THR A 31 0.13 9.86 1.39
N ASP A 32 1.01 10.36 0.52
CA ASP A 32 1.12 11.79 0.25
C ASP A 32 -0.08 12.30 -0.57
N ASN A 33 -0.79 11.41 -1.26
CA ASN A 33 -1.95 11.74 -2.07
C ASN A 33 -3.09 10.71 -1.87
N PRO A 34 -4.00 10.95 -0.90
CA PRO A 34 -5.13 10.06 -0.61
C PRO A 34 -6.20 10.04 -1.70
N ASP A 35 -6.11 10.94 -2.69
CA ASP A 35 -7.01 10.95 -3.84
C ASP A 35 -6.58 9.94 -4.91
N LEU A 36 -5.32 9.50 -4.92
CA LEU A 36 -4.79 8.53 -5.88
C LEU A 36 -4.47 7.18 -5.26
N LEU A 37 -4.01 7.15 -4.01
CA LEU A 37 -3.61 5.94 -3.29
C LEU A 37 -4.18 5.95 -1.87
N ARG A 38 -4.84 4.86 -1.48
CA ARG A 38 -5.31 4.63 -0.11
C ARG A 38 -4.81 3.27 0.40
N ILE A 39 -4.56 3.21 1.71
CA ILE A 39 -3.96 2.07 2.38
C ILE A 39 -4.94 1.57 3.44
N GLY A 40 -5.26 0.28 3.39
CA GLY A 40 -6.21 -0.37 4.28
C GLY A 40 -7.68 0.04 4.05
N GLY A 41 -8.54 -0.43 4.93
CA GLY A 41 -9.98 -0.16 4.92
C GLY A 41 -10.72 -0.77 3.72
N ASP A 42 -11.98 -0.37 3.59
CA ASP A 42 -12.85 -0.78 2.50
C ASP A 42 -12.49 -0.08 1.18
N ARG A 43 -12.86 -0.72 0.07
CA ARG A 43 -12.68 -0.15 -1.27
C ARG A 43 -13.41 1.20 -1.36
N PRO A 44 -12.72 2.28 -1.77
CA PRO A 44 -13.39 3.56 -1.98
C PRO A 44 -14.39 3.48 -3.14
N SER A 45 -15.43 4.30 -3.09
CA SER A 45 -16.42 4.40 -4.17
C SER A 45 -15.78 4.95 -5.45
N ASN A 46 -16.16 4.40 -6.59
CA ASN A 46 -15.75 4.95 -7.88
C ASN A 46 -16.46 6.29 -8.12
N PRO A 47 -15.73 7.33 -8.58
CA PRO A 47 -16.34 8.58 -9.02
C PRO A 47 -17.27 8.37 -10.22
N ASP A 48 -18.21 9.27 -10.39
CA ASP A 48 -19.03 9.33 -11.60
C ASP A 48 -18.17 9.70 -12.82
N VAL A 49 -18.59 9.21 -13.98
CA VAL A 49 -17.99 9.59 -15.26
C VAL A 49 -18.25 11.07 -15.50
N ARG A 50 -17.19 11.83 -15.81
CA ARG A 50 -17.28 13.26 -16.10
C ARG A 50 -16.68 13.60 -17.46
N THR A 51 -17.20 14.63 -18.09
CA THR A 51 -16.65 15.17 -19.34
C THR A 51 -16.01 16.52 -19.05
N GLU A 52 -14.74 16.68 -19.43
CA GLU A 52 -13.98 17.93 -19.27
C GLU A 52 -13.68 18.54 -20.64
N ASN A 53 -13.79 19.86 -20.76
CA ASN A 53 -13.45 20.60 -21.98
C ASN A 53 -11.93 20.75 -22.10
N ALA A 54 -11.35 20.30 -23.22
CA ALA A 54 -9.93 20.35 -23.53
C ALA A 54 -9.58 21.38 -24.63
N GLY A 55 -10.43 22.39 -24.82
CA GLY A 55 -10.28 23.48 -25.79
C GLY A 55 -11.05 23.22 -27.08
N SER A 56 -10.56 22.32 -27.93
CA SER A 56 -11.17 22.00 -29.23
C SER A 56 -11.97 20.70 -29.25
N PHE A 57 -11.81 19.87 -28.22
CA PHE A 57 -12.54 18.62 -28.01
C PHE A 57 -12.81 18.43 -26.53
N CYS A 58 -13.62 17.44 -26.20
CA CYS A 58 -13.92 17.08 -24.82
C CYS A 58 -13.29 15.73 -24.47
N VAL A 59 -13.00 15.52 -23.19
CA VAL A 59 -12.43 14.28 -22.68
C VAL A 59 -13.39 13.69 -21.66
N GLU A 60 -13.88 12.50 -21.92
CA GLU A 60 -14.57 11.68 -20.94
C GLU A 60 -13.54 11.04 -20.01
N ILE A 61 -13.70 11.28 -18.72
CA ILE A 61 -12.84 10.76 -17.66
C ILE A 61 -13.64 9.74 -16.87
N THR A 62 -13.11 8.53 -16.81
CA THR A 62 -13.62 7.45 -15.96
C THR A 62 -12.55 7.09 -14.93
N GLU A 63 -12.89 7.18 -13.66
CA GLU A 63 -11.99 6.82 -12.55
C GLU A 63 -12.49 5.56 -11.86
N ARG A 64 -11.59 4.64 -11.52
CA ARG A 64 -11.91 3.43 -10.77
C ARG A 64 -10.86 3.11 -9.73
N TRP A 65 -11.30 2.80 -8.52
CA TRP A 65 -10.44 2.26 -7.47
C TRP A 65 -10.25 0.77 -7.68
N ASN A 66 -9.01 0.29 -7.67
CA ASN A 66 -8.65 -1.11 -7.81
C ASN A 66 -7.69 -1.56 -6.70
N GLU A 67 -7.69 -2.86 -6.42
CA GLU A 67 -6.69 -3.48 -5.53
C GLU A 67 -5.39 -3.65 -6.29
N HIS A 68 -4.31 -3.05 -5.78
CA HIS A 68 -2.96 -3.08 -6.37
C HIS A 68 -1.97 -3.89 -5.54
N GLY A 69 -2.47 -4.62 -4.53
CA GLY A 69 -1.67 -5.50 -3.68
C GLY A 69 -1.88 -5.21 -2.20
N LYS A 70 -0.90 -5.60 -1.39
CA LYS A 70 -0.95 -5.47 0.07
C LYS A 70 0.40 -5.01 0.62
N THR A 71 0.37 -4.28 1.72
CA THR A 71 1.56 -4.00 2.53
C THR A 71 2.12 -5.30 3.15
N PRO A 72 3.39 -5.31 3.58
CA PRO A 72 3.99 -6.45 4.29
C PRO A 72 3.21 -6.97 5.51
N ASP A 73 2.47 -6.10 6.20
CA ASP A 73 1.58 -6.44 7.32
C ASP A 73 0.13 -6.76 6.89
N GLY A 74 -0.15 -6.78 5.59
CA GLY A 74 -1.38 -7.30 5.00
C GLY A 74 -2.48 -6.28 4.69
N GLN A 75 -2.24 -4.98 4.86
CA GLN A 75 -3.22 -3.94 4.52
C GLN A 75 -3.36 -3.80 3.01
N VAL A 76 -4.59 -3.71 2.51
CA VAL A 76 -4.85 -3.60 1.07
C VAL A 76 -4.39 -2.25 0.53
N LEU A 77 -3.77 -2.24 -0.65
CA LEU A 77 -3.41 -1.03 -1.38
C LEU A 77 -4.48 -0.76 -2.44
N TRP A 78 -5.25 0.30 -2.24
CA TRP A 78 -6.24 0.79 -3.19
C TRP A 78 -5.60 1.89 -4.05
N ALA A 79 -5.56 1.73 -5.36
CA ALA A 79 -5.11 2.77 -6.28
C ALA A 79 -6.22 3.17 -7.25
N LYS A 80 -6.26 4.45 -7.60
CA LYS A 80 -7.24 5.00 -8.53
C LYS A 80 -6.69 5.03 -9.95
N ASP A 81 -7.21 4.16 -10.79
CA ASP A 81 -6.96 4.19 -12.23
C ASP A 81 -7.84 5.26 -12.90
N THR A 82 -7.23 6.02 -13.81
CA THR A 82 -7.92 7.07 -14.56
C THR A 82 -7.82 6.74 -16.04
N LEU A 83 -8.96 6.50 -16.69
CA LEU A 83 -9.07 6.36 -18.14
C LEU A 83 -9.58 7.68 -18.73
N ARG A 84 -8.94 8.12 -19.81
CA ARG A 84 -9.31 9.32 -20.56
C ARG A 84 -9.61 8.96 -22.00
N LYS A 85 -10.76 9.38 -22.50
CA LYS A 85 -11.22 9.13 -23.87
C LYS A 85 -11.65 10.44 -24.52
N VAL A 86 -11.13 10.73 -25.70
CA VAL A 86 -11.56 11.88 -26.51
C VAL A 86 -12.98 11.64 -27.02
N VAL A 87 -13.85 12.62 -26.83
CA VAL A 87 -15.26 12.62 -27.24
C VAL A 87 -15.64 13.97 -27.86
N PRO A 88 -16.68 14.02 -28.71
CA PRO A 88 -17.29 15.27 -29.11
C PRO A 88 -17.83 16.03 -27.90
N CYS A 89 -17.70 17.35 -27.90
CA CYS A 89 -18.37 18.18 -26.90
C CYS A 89 -19.88 18.15 -27.13
N ARG A 90 -20.64 18.04 -26.04
CA ARG A 90 -22.11 18.12 -26.04
C ARG A 90 -22.54 19.51 -25.57
#